data_AF-A0A8J2KQJ3-F1
#
_entry.id   AF-A0A8J2KQJ3-F1
#
_cell.length_a   1.000
_cell.length_b   1.000
_cell.length_c   1.000
_cell.angle_alpha   90.00
_cell.angle_beta   90.00
_cell.angle_gamma   90.00
#
_symmetry.space_group_name_H-M   'P 1'
#
loop_
_entity.id
_entity.type
_entity.pdbx_description
1 polymer ?
#
loop_
_entity_poly.entity_id
_entity_poly.type
_entity_poly.pdbx_seq_one_letter_code
_entity_poly.pdbx_strand_id
1 'polypeptide(L)'
;MNCNILFCLTPVILICLLSCIECRNIFFPRRFVYRQYPQRLFQIRHDPAQAKPRKLVTRNNMFGWLNLKNYVRFHLWSRKNPDLAHEIHVNDVESLRTSSFNSKRLTKIIIHGYQDNANEVNVGDWIIFMKDAYLSFGDVNVIAVDYSFFATTPFYLVPMHELVGEKLKDLLEFLIQRTDLDLNSVHLIGWSWGSHVASMAAKPFKGKVGRITGLDPAGPTFKFVGREFRLDKNDAKFVDVIHTSAGTRLFWGGHFGLRDAIGHVDIYPNGGEKQTGCPMEHTFNVESKFIRIHYTIFKYSVFTC
;
A
#
# COMPACT_ATOMS: atom_id res chain seq x y z
N MET A 1 -18.81 43.57 -12.78
CA MET A 1 -17.89 42.46 -13.10
C MET A 1 -17.14 42.10 -11.84
N ASN A 2 -17.44 40.95 -11.22
CA ASN A 2 -16.48 40.14 -10.48
C ASN A 2 -17.14 38.82 -10.04
N CYS A 3 -16.32 37.78 -10.17
CA CYS A 3 -16.59 36.35 -10.04
C CYS A 3 -16.78 35.95 -8.56
N ASN A 4 -17.64 34.97 -8.27
CA ASN A 4 -17.45 34.09 -7.12
C ASN A 4 -18.12 32.73 -7.34
N ILE A 5 -17.26 31.71 -7.29
CA ILE A 5 -17.51 30.28 -7.38
C ILE A 5 -17.99 29.79 -6.01
N LEU A 6 -19.15 29.13 -5.94
CA LEU A 6 -19.56 28.36 -4.75
C LEU A 6 -19.72 26.89 -5.15
N PHE A 7 -18.96 26.04 -4.46
CA PHE A 7 -18.78 24.62 -4.70
C PHE A 7 -20.08 23.81 -4.64
N CYS A 8 -20.36 23.07 -5.72
CA CYS A 8 -21.20 21.89 -5.71
C CYS A 8 -20.45 20.72 -5.07
N LEU A 9 -20.92 20.24 -3.91
CA LEU A 9 -20.57 18.91 -3.42
C LEU A 9 -21.52 17.89 -4.08
N THR A 10 -20.94 17.07 -4.94
CA THR A 10 -21.58 16.05 -5.78
C THR A 10 -22.00 14.77 -5.00
N PRO A 11 -22.95 13.97 -5.52
CA PRO A 11 -23.77 12.98 -4.79
C PRO A 11 -23.07 11.65 -4.43
N VAL A 12 -21.74 11.61 -4.35
CA VAL A 12 -20.95 10.37 -4.15
C VAL A 12 -21.09 9.80 -2.73
N ILE A 13 -21.48 10.62 -1.75
CA ILE A 13 -21.56 10.21 -0.34
C ILE A 13 -22.84 9.43 -0.02
N LEU A 14 -23.92 9.59 -0.82
CA LEU A 14 -25.23 9.02 -0.47
C LEU A 14 -25.44 7.57 -0.94
N ILE A 15 -24.66 7.09 -1.92
CA ILE A 15 -24.88 5.76 -2.52
C ILE A 15 -24.20 4.64 -1.71
N CYS A 16 -23.13 4.92 -0.97
CA CYS A 16 -22.45 3.91 -0.14
C CYS A 16 -23.20 3.53 1.15
N LEU A 17 -24.22 4.30 1.56
CA LEU A 17 -25.02 3.98 2.75
C LEU A 17 -26.15 2.96 2.49
N LEU A 18 -26.42 2.61 1.22
CA LEU A 18 -27.54 1.73 0.86
C LEU A 18 -27.15 0.29 0.55
N SER A 19 -25.86 -0.07 0.56
CA SER A 19 -25.39 -1.45 0.35
C SER A 19 -25.09 -2.23 1.64
N CYS A 20 -25.33 -1.63 2.82
CA CYS A 20 -25.24 -2.31 4.13
C CYS A 20 -26.64 -2.50 4.72
N ILE A 21 -27.46 -3.34 4.11
CA ILE A 21 -28.68 -3.88 4.73
C ILE A 21 -28.68 -5.40 4.57
N GLU A 22 -27.80 -6.07 5.31
CA GLU A 22 -28.02 -7.44 5.78
C GLU A 22 -27.42 -7.61 7.19
N CYS A 23 -28.05 -6.94 8.16
CA CYS A 23 -28.01 -7.37 9.57
C CYS A 23 -29.45 -7.38 10.07
N ARG A 24 -30.12 -8.53 9.90
CA ARG A 24 -31.40 -8.81 10.58
C ARG A 24 -31.14 -9.06 12.07
N ASN A 25 -32.07 -8.56 12.88
CA ASN A 25 -32.34 -8.89 14.29
C ASN A 25 -31.47 -8.24 15.37
N ILE A 26 -31.77 -6.97 15.71
CA ILE A 26 -31.85 -6.53 17.11
C ILE A 26 -33.07 -5.59 17.26
N PHE A 27 -34.01 -6.00 18.11
CA PHE A 27 -35.21 -5.26 18.53
C PHE A 27 -34.84 -4.06 19.44
N PHE A 28 -35.47 -2.89 19.28
CA PHE A 28 -35.96 -1.94 20.34
C PHE A 28 -36.53 -0.66 19.69
N PRO A 29 -37.39 0.16 20.36
CA PRO A 29 -38.66 0.64 19.81
C PRO A 29 -38.67 2.12 19.36
N ARG A 30 -39.82 2.49 18.83
CA ARG A 30 -40.22 3.74 18.15
C ARG A 30 -39.94 5.07 18.88
N ARG A 31 -39.82 6.11 18.01
CA ARG A 31 -40.07 7.57 18.17
C ARG A 31 -38.97 8.41 18.84
N PHE A 32 -38.30 9.24 18.03
CA PHE A 32 -37.85 10.57 18.47
C PHE A 32 -38.21 11.64 17.43
N VAL A 33 -38.74 12.73 17.95
CA VAL A 33 -39.33 13.90 17.28
C VAL A 33 -38.21 14.90 16.91
N TYR A 34 -38.23 15.44 15.69
CA TYR A 34 -37.38 16.56 15.29
C TYR A 34 -37.83 17.84 16.01
N ARG A 35 -36.93 18.49 16.75
CA ARG A 35 -37.17 19.81 17.37
C ARG A 35 -36.20 20.84 16.76
N GLN A 36 -36.73 21.78 15.99
CA GLN A 36 -36.02 22.96 15.49
C GLN A 36 -35.69 23.92 16.65
N TYR A 37 -34.50 24.53 16.62
CA TYR A 37 -34.14 25.68 17.47
C TYR A 37 -33.61 26.84 16.62
N PRO A 38 -33.93 28.10 16.98
CA PRO A 38 -33.79 29.27 16.11
C PRO A 38 -32.39 29.88 16.14
N GLN A 39 -32.02 30.53 15.03
CA GLN A 39 -30.79 31.29 14.89
C GLN A 39 -30.88 32.63 15.64
N ARG A 40 -29.85 32.95 16.46
CA ARG A 40 -29.57 34.32 16.89
C ARG A 40 -28.08 34.64 16.73
N LEU A 41 -27.85 35.82 16.16
CA LEU A 41 -26.57 36.45 15.88
C LEU A 41 -25.73 36.64 17.15
N PHE A 42 -24.44 36.33 17.05
CA PHE A 42 -23.40 36.97 17.83
C PHE A 42 -22.30 37.45 16.88
N GLN A 43 -22.25 38.75 16.60
CA GLN A 43 -21.08 39.40 16.03
C GLN A 43 -20.00 39.48 17.10
N ILE A 44 -18.82 38.90 16.83
CA ILE A 44 -17.61 39.16 17.61
C ILE A 44 -16.59 39.79 16.67
N ARG A 45 -16.19 41.02 16.98
CA ARG A 45 -15.09 41.76 16.33
C ARG A 45 -13.78 41.02 16.61
N HIS A 46 -13.00 40.73 15.58
CA HIS A 46 -11.63 40.22 15.73
C HIS A 46 -10.64 41.39 15.85
N ASP A 47 -9.96 41.49 16.98
CA ASP A 47 -8.74 42.28 17.17
C ASP A 47 -7.53 41.37 16.86
N PRO A 48 -6.62 41.69 15.90
CA PRO A 48 -5.62 40.75 15.41
C PRO A 48 -4.41 40.52 16.34
N ALA A 49 -4.31 41.19 17.49
CA ALA A 49 -3.05 41.29 18.23
C ALA A 49 -2.86 40.32 19.42
N GLN A 50 -3.74 39.35 19.68
CA GLN A 50 -3.63 38.46 20.85
C GLN A 50 -3.91 36.95 20.62
N ALA A 51 -3.56 36.40 19.45
CA ALA A 51 -3.62 34.95 19.25
C ALA A 51 -2.35 34.25 19.77
N LYS A 52 -2.37 33.79 21.03
CA LYS A 52 -1.39 32.78 21.51
C LYS A 52 -1.58 31.49 20.70
N PRO A 53 -0.51 30.79 20.28
CA PRO A 53 -0.65 29.56 19.51
C PRO A 53 -1.36 28.50 20.36
N ARG A 54 -2.60 28.15 19.97
CA ARG A 54 -3.25 26.94 20.47
C ARG A 54 -2.45 25.76 19.95
N LYS A 55 -1.78 25.04 20.86
CA LYS A 55 -1.22 23.72 20.57
C LYS A 55 -2.30 22.89 19.89
N LEU A 56 -2.03 22.45 18.65
CA LEU A 56 -2.86 21.44 18.01
C LEU A 56 -2.85 20.22 18.94
N VAL A 57 -4.00 19.93 19.53
CA VAL A 57 -4.22 18.69 20.27
C VAL A 57 -4.00 17.55 19.28
N THR A 58 -2.95 16.76 19.52
CA THR A 58 -2.59 15.59 18.72
C THR A 58 -3.78 14.64 18.63
N ARG A 59 -4.01 14.12 17.42
CA ARG A 59 -5.03 13.12 17.08
C ARG A 59 -5.22 12.11 18.22
N ASN A 60 -6.46 12.01 18.69
CA ASN A 60 -6.88 11.01 19.67
C ASN A 60 -6.52 9.61 19.20
N ASN A 61 -5.76 8.94 20.05
CA ASN A 61 -5.24 7.59 19.90
C ASN A 61 -6.36 6.59 20.23
N MET A 62 -7.31 6.41 19.31
CA MET A 62 -8.48 5.54 19.50
C MET A 62 -8.12 4.05 19.70
N PHE A 63 -6.87 3.67 19.43
CA PHE A 63 -6.35 2.31 19.63
C PHE A 63 -4.94 2.28 20.27
N GLY A 64 -4.56 3.26 21.10
CA GLY A 64 -3.20 3.39 21.66
C GLY A 64 -2.67 2.20 22.48
N TRP A 65 -3.53 1.23 22.81
CA TRP A 65 -3.25 -0.02 23.51
C TRP A 65 -3.01 -1.20 22.55
N LEU A 66 -3.46 -1.09 21.29
CA LEU A 66 -3.25 -2.08 20.26
C LEU A 66 -1.99 -1.67 19.47
N ASN A 67 -0.88 -2.40 19.66
CA ASN A 67 0.32 -2.18 18.85
C ASN A 67 0.07 -2.75 17.44
N LEU A 68 -0.64 -2.00 16.61
CA LEU A 68 -1.05 -2.38 15.25
C LEU A 68 0.13 -2.83 14.40
N LYS A 69 1.33 -2.27 14.62
CA LYS A 69 2.54 -2.67 13.91
C LYS A 69 2.93 -4.14 14.13
N ASN A 70 2.43 -4.81 15.17
CA ASN A 70 2.69 -6.23 15.43
C ASN A 70 1.96 -7.16 14.44
N TYR A 71 1.00 -6.63 13.68
CA TYR A 71 0.28 -7.39 12.65
C TYR A 71 0.94 -7.30 11.26
N VAL A 72 2.12 -6.68 11.18
CA VAL A 72 2.97 -6.71 9.98
C VAL A 72 4.13 -7.66 10.23
N ARG A 73 4.23 -8.71 9.42
CA ARG A 73 5.24 -9.78 9.53
C ARG A 73 6.19 -9.77 8.35
N PHE A 74 7.38 -10.32 8.55
CA PHE A 74 8.44 -10.35 7.55
C PHE A 74 8.95 -11.77 7.38
N HIS A 75 8.64 -12.37 6.22
CA HIS A 75 8.97 -13.75 5.91
C HIS A 75 10.22 -13.80 5.02
N LEU A 76 11.32 -14.34 5.54
CA LEU A 76 12.60 -14.40 4.84
C LEU A 76 12.85 -15.79 4.23
N TRP A 77 13.19 -15.80 2.95
CA TRP A 77 13.77 -16.94 2.26
C TRP A 77 15.17 -16.62 1.71
N SER A 78 15.94 -17.70 1.55
CA SER A 78 17.18 -17.73 0.80
C SER A 78 17.34 -19.13 0.19
N ARG A 79 18.41 -19.37 -0.57
CA ARG A 79 18.74 -20.72 -1.04
C ARG A 79 18.96 -21.75 0.08
N LYS A 80 19.20 -21.31 1.33
CA LYS A 80 19.37 -22.20 2.49
C LYS A 80 18.04 -22.69 3.07
N ASN A 81 16.95 -21.96 2.83
CA ASN A 81 15.61 -22.26 3.32
C ASN A 81 14.59 -21.88 2.23
N PRO A 82 14.60 -22.56 1.07
CA PRO A 82 13.74 -22.19 -0.05
C PRO A 82 12.26 -22.49 0.22
N ASP A 83 11.98 -23.54 1.01
CA ASP A 83 10.62 -24.07 1.19
C ASP A 83 9.87 -23.39 2.34
N LEU A 84 10.54 -23.18 3.47
CA LEU A 84 9.94 -22.61 4.68
C LEU A 84 10.57 -21.26 5.04
N ALA A 85 9.73 -20.23 5.17
CA ALA A 85 10.18 -18.92 5.55
C ALA A 85 10.72 -18.90 6.99
N HIS A 86 11.76 -18.11 7.23
CA HIS A 86 12.15 -17.71 8.58
C HIS A 86 11.55 -16.34 8.89
N GLU A 87 10.76 -16.22 9.95
CA GLU A 87 10.21 -14.90 10.35
C GLU A 87 11.29 -14.07 11.04
N ILE A 88 11.52 -12.85 10.55
CA ILE A 88 12.44 -11.88 11.17
C ILE A 88 11.65 -10.75 11.84
N HIS A 89 12.02 -10.42 13.08
CA HIS A 89 11.32 -9.41 13.86
C HIS A 89 12.18 -8.15 14.04
N VAL A 90 11.54 -7.00 13.91
CA VAL A 90 12.17 -5.70 14.16
C VAL A 90 12.66 -5.64 15.60
N ASN A 91 13.92 -5.22 15.80
CA ASN A 91 14.60 -5.13 17.09
C ASN A 91 14.89 -6.46 17.80
N ASP A 92 14.64 -7.61 17.16
CA ASP A 92 14.99 -8.93 17.69
C ASP A 92 16.26 -9.44 17.00
N VAL A 93 17.40 -9.25 17.68
CA VAL A 93 18.71 -9.67 17.19
C VAL A 93 18.80 -11.19 17.04
N GLU A 94 18.12 -11.95 17.89
CA GLU A 94 18.18 -13.41 17.87
C GLU A 94 17.41 -13.97 16.66
N SER A 95 16.24 -13.40 16.36
CA SER A 95 15.48 -13.74 15.15
C SER A 95 16.31 -13.54 13.88
N LEU A 96 17.10 -12.46 13.81
CA LEU A 96 17.96 -12.16 12.67
C LEU A 96 19.20 -13.07 12.64
N ARG A 97 19.85 -13.29 13.78
CA ARG A 97 21.08 -14.09 13.91
C ARG A 97 20.86 -15.57 13.54
N THR A 98 19.70 -16.11 13.90
CA THR A 98 19.31 -17.50 13.60
C THR A 98 18.77 -17.68 12.19
N SER A 99 18.47 -16.58 11.49
CA SER A 99 17.98 -16.59 10.12
C SER A 99 19.09 -16.85 9.08
N SER A 100 18.69 -16.97 7.82
CA SER A 100 19.59 -17.11 6.67
C SER A 100 20.03 -15.78 6.04
N PHE A 101 19.66 -14.64 6.65
CA PHE A 101 19.92 -13.31 6.10
C PHE A 101 21.41 -13.02 5.95
N ASN A 102 21.79 -12.42 4.83
CA ASN A 102 23.16 -11.96 4.60
C ASN A 102 23.16 -10.60 3.89
N SER A 103 23.67 -9.57 4.56
CA SER A 103 23.70 -8.18 4.04
C SER A 103 24.56 -7.98 2.80
N LYS A 104 25.46 -8.92 2.48
CA LYS A 104 26.27 -8.89 1.26
C LYS A 104 25.51 -9.35 0.02
N ARG A 105 24.32 -9.93 0.19
CA ARG A 105 23.43 -10.33 -0.91
C ARG A 105 22.49 -9.20 -1.30
N LEU A 106 22.03 -9.22 -2.55
CA LEU A 106 20.89 -8.39 -2.94
C LEU A 106 19.68 -8.78 -2.09
N THR A 107 18.92 -7.78 -1.65
CA THR A 107 17.72 -7.97 -0.83
C THR A 107 16.48 -7.54 -1.61
N LYS A 108 15.63 -8.52 -1.94
CA LYS A 108 14.36 -8.33 -2.65
C LYS A 108 13.23 -8.33 -1.64
N ILE A 109 12.49 -7.24 -1.53
CA ILE A 109 11.36 -7.13 -0.60
C ILE A 109 10.07 -7.05 -1.41
N ILE A 110 9.22 -8.06 -1.29
CA ILE A 110 7.96 -8.21 -2.02
C ILE A 110 6.81 -7.80 -1.10
N ILE A 111 5.94 -6.92 -1.58
CA ILE A 111 4.87 -6.30 -0.80
C ILE A 111 3.55 -6.50 -1.54
N HIS A 112 2.61 -7.18 -0.91
CA HIS A 112 1.30 -7.50 -1.49
C HIS A 112 0.38 -6.28 -1.56
N GLY A 113 -0.87 -6.48 -2.03
CA GLY A 113 -1.87 -5.45 -2.26
C GLY A 113 -3.06 -5.48 -1.29
N TYR A 114 -4.11 -4.73 -1.64
CA TYR A 114 -5.42 -4.77 -0.96
C TYR A 114 -6.08 -6.14 -1.19
N GLN A 115 -6.75 -6.68 -0.17
CA GLN A 115 -7.37 -8.03 -0.12
C GLN A 115 -6.43 -9.23 -0.38
N ASP A 116 -5.12 -8.98 -0.51
CA ASP A 116 -4.11 -10.01 -0.71
C ASP A 116 -3.43 -10.40 0.60
N ASN A 117 -2.67 -11.50 0.59
CA ASN A 117 -1.77 -11.88 1.67
C ASN A 117 -0.43 -12.45 1.22
N ALA A 118 0.47 -12.62 2.19
CA ALA A 118 1.76 -13.29 2.01
C ALA A 118 1.90 -14.53 2.91
N ASN A 119 0.79 -15.07 3.40
CA ASN A 119 0.78 -16.25 4.25
C ASN A 119 0.72 -17.51 3.39
N GLU A 120 1.53 -18.53 3.71
CA GLU A 120 1.69 -19.77 2.94
C GLU A 120 0.39 -20.57 2.77
N VAL A 121 -0.63 -20.32 3.61
CA VAL A 121 -1.80 -21.19 3.72
C VAL A 121 -3.01 -20.73 2.91
N ASN A 122 -3.19 -19.44 2.58
CA ASN A 122 -4.39 -18.96 1.85
C ASN A 122 -4.25 -17.54 1.25
N VAL A 123 -3.48 -17.37 0.15
CA VAL A 123 -3.28 -16.26 -0.85
C VAL A 123 -1.82 -15.69 -0.83
N GLY A 124 -1.14 -15.40 -1.95
CA GLY A 124 -1.34 -15.78 -3.35
C GLY A 124 -0.02 -16.28 -3.95
N ASP A 125 -0.11 -17.36 -4.73
CA ASP A 125 1.02 -18.13 -5.29
C ASP A 125 2.13 -17.27 -5.93
N TRP A 126 1.82 -16.04 -6.35
CA TRP A 126 2.74 -15.14 -7.00
C TRP A 126 3.93 -14.70 -6.16
N ILE A 127 3.76 -14.51 -4.85
CA ILE A 127 4.89 -14.15 -3.97
C ILE A 127 5.86 -15.33 -3.92
N ILE A 128 5.32 -16.55 -3.78
CA ILE A 128 6.10 -17.78 -3.81
C ILE A 128 6.78 -17.97 -5.17
N PHE A 129 6.07 -17.76 -6.28
CA PHE A 129 6.66 -17.83 -7.62
C PHE A 129 7.74 -16.78 -7.85
N MET A 130 7.55 -15.55 -7.40
CA MET A 130 8.54 -14.49 -7.50
C MET A 130 9.77 -14.79 -6.64
N LYS A 131 9.56 -15.27 -5.42
CA LYS A 131 10.63 -15.80 -4.56
C LYS A 131 11.40 -16.88 -5.30
N ASP A 132 10.74 -17.91 -5.83
CA ASP A 132 11.41 -19.03 -6.51
C ASP A 132 12.17 -18.57 -7.75
N ALA A 133 11.61 -17.64 -8.53
CA ALA A 133 12.30 -17.02 -9.65
C ALA A 133 13.58 -16.28 -9.21
N TYR A 134 13.52 -15.52 -8.11
CA TYR A 134 14.69 -14.84 -7.58
C TYR A 134 15.75 -15.80 -7.03
N LEU A 135 15.33 -16.81 -6.27
CA LEU A 135 16.23 -17.81 -5.67
C LEU A 135 16.89 -18.71 -6.72
N SER A 136 16.17 -19.04 -7.79
CA SER A 136 16.73 -19.82 -8.92
C SER A 136 17.80 -19.01 -9.67
N PHE A 137 17.61 -17.70 -9.86
CA PHE A 137 18.56 -16.87 -10.60
C PHE A 137 19.81 -16.47 -9.81
N GLY A 138 19.71 -16.22 -8.50
CA GLY A 138 20.85 -15.74 -7.70
C GLY A 138 20.82 -16.10 -6.23
N ASP A 139 21.98 -15.92 -5.56
CA ASP A 139 22.05 -15.99 -4.10
C ASP A 139 21.61 -14.65 -3.50
N VAL A 140 20.32 -14.55 -3.20
CA VAL A 140 19.66 -13.32 -2.73
C VAL A 140 18.87 -13.57 -1.44
N ASN A 141 18.63 -12.50 -0.69
CA ASN A 141 17.60 -12.51 0.35
C ASN A 141 16.26 -12.15 -0.30
N VAL A 142 15.21 -12.94 -0.08
CA VAL A 142 13.85 -12.57 -0.46
C VAL A 142 13.02 -12.42 0.80
N ILE A 143 12.40 -11.25 0.99
CA ILE A 143 11.55 -10.95 2.15
C ILE A 143 10.16 -10.61 1.65
N ALA A 144 9.13 -11.33 2.09
CA ALA A 144 7.74 -10.90 1.90
C ALA A 144 7.26 -10.09 3.10
N VAL A 145 6.52 -9.02 2.83
CA VAL A 145 5.86 -8.19 3.85
C VAL A 145 4.40 -8.63 3.93
N ASP A 146 4.04 -9.32 5.00
CA ASP A 146 2.66 -9.73 5.29
C ASP A 146 2.00 -8.68 6.17
N TYR A 147 0.98 -8.00 5.63
CA TYR A 147 0.11 -7.09 6.37
C TYR A 147 -1.38 -7.46 6.21
N SER A 148 -1.67 -8.75 6.00
CA SER A 148 -2.99 -9.30 5.66
C SER A 148 -4.11 -8.91 6.63
N PHE A 149 -3.75 -8.74 7.91
CA PHE A 149 -4.66 -8.23 8.94
C PHE A 149 -5.30 -6.88 8.56
N PHE A 150 -4.54 -6.03 7.87
CA PHE A 150 -4.99 -4.73 7.39
C PHE A 150 -5.55 -4.77 5.97
N ALA A 151 -5.14 -5.74 5.16
CA ALA A 151 -5.46 -5.78 3.73
C ALA A 151 -6.95 -5.92 3.44
N THR A 152 -7.77 -6.37 4.40
CA THR A 152 -9.24 -6.45 4.27
C THR A 152 -9.96 -5.19 4.77
N THR A 153 -9.25 -4.27 5.43
CA THR A 153 -9.83 -3.03 5.97
C THR A 153 -10.19 -2.09 4.82
N PRO A 154 -11.42 -1.56 4.72
CA PRO A 154 -11.80 -0.66 3.65
C PRO A 154 -10.80 0.48 3.46
N PHE A 155 -10.26 0.58 2.25
CA PHE A 155 -9.08 1.37 1.90
C PHE A 155 -9.20 2.88 2.22
N TYR A 156 -10.40 3.39 2.43
CA TYR A 156 -10.69 4.79 2.74
C TYR A 156 -10.80 5.09 4.25
N LEU A 157 -10.80 4.07 5.10
CA LEU A 157 -10.99 4.25 6.55
C LEU A 157 -9.69 4.57 7.28
N VAL A 158 -8.55 4.02 6.84
CA VAL A 158 -7.27 4.19 7.52
C VAL A 158 -6.12 4.24 6.51
N PRO A 159 -5.13 5.13 6.67
CA PRO A 159 -3.94 5.14 5.81
C PRO A 159 -3.00 3.97 6.14
N MET A 160 -3.41 2.72 5.86
CA MET A 160 -2.62 1.54 6.26
C MET A 160 -1.26 1.51 5.57
N HIS A 161 -1.14 2.04 4.36
CA HIS A 161 0.13 2.11 3.65
C HIS A 161 1.21 2.91 4.42
N GLU A 162 0.81 3.96 5.15
CA GLU A 162 1.72 4.71 6.03
C GLU A 162 2.17 3.85 7.21
N LEU A 163 1.23 3.15 7.88
CA LEU A 163 1.53 2.29 9.03
C LEU A 163 2.44 1.12 8.67
N VAL A 164 2.12 0.41 7.59
CA VAL A 164 2.90 -0.73 7.10
C VAL A 164 4.26 -0.25 6.60
N GLY A 165 4.29 0.87 5.87
CA GLY A 165 5.52 1.50 5.40
C GLY A 165 6.45 1.92 6.54
N GLU A 166 5.89 2.48 7.61
CA GLU A 166 6.65 2.83 8.82
C GLU A 166 7.28 1.59 9.47
N LYS A 167 6.54 0.48 9.56
CA LYS A 167 7.05 -0.79 10.11
C LYS A 167 8.12 -1.43 9.22
N LEU A 168 7.97 -1.35 7.89
CA LEU A 168 9.01 -1.78 6.94
C LEU A 168 10.26 -0.88 7.01
N LYS A 169 10.10 0.44 7.20
CA LYS A 169 11.21 1.34 7.48
C LYS A 169 11.93 0.93 8.77
N ASP A 170 11.19 0.62 9.84
CA ASP A 170 11.79 0.15 11.10
C ASP A 170 12.61 -1.14 10.89
N LEU A 171 12.16 -2.06 10.03
CA LEU A 171 12.95 -3.24 9.63
C LEU A 171 14.23 -2.85 8.88
N LEU A 172 14.15 -1.97 7.89
CA LEU A 172 15.33 -1.53 7.12
C LEU A 172 16.37 -0.87 8.02
N GLU A 173 15.94 0.02 8.93
CA GLU A 173 16.82 0.63 9.93
C GLU A 173 17.48 -0.42 10.82
N PHE A 174 16.72 -1.41 11.28
CA PHE A 174 17.25 -2.52 12.07
C PHE A 174 18.29 -3.34 11.30
N LEU A 175 18.03 -3.71 10.05
CA LEU A 175 18.98 -4.45 9.20
C LEU A 175 20.26 -3.65 8.95
N ILE A 176 20.15 -2.35 8.66
CA ILE A 176 21.32 -1.46 8.50
C ILE A 176 22.16 -1.48 9.79
N GLN A 177 21.53 -1.25 10.94
CA GLN A 177 22.24 -1.14 12.22
C GLN A 177 22.91 -2.45 12.68
N ARG A 178 22.35 -3.61 12.32
CA ARG A 178 22.83 -4.91 12.80
C ARG A 178 23.73 -5.65 11.83
N THR A 179 23.69 -5.31 10.55
CA THR A 179 24.36 -6.10 9.50
C THR A 179 25.13 -5.26 8.49
N ASP A 180 25.14 -3.93 8.63
CA ASP A 180 25.68 -2.99 7.65
C ASP A 180 25.07 -3.18 6.25
N LEU A 181 23.75 -3.42 6.19
CA LEU A 181 23.01 -3.53 4.94
C LEU A 181 23.17 -2.24 4.11
N ASP A 182 23.73 -2.37 2.91
CA ASP A 182 23.76 -1.27 1.94
C ASP A 182 22.39 -1.10 1.30
N LEU A 183 21.75 0.06 1.50
CA LEU A 183 20.46 0.37 0.88
C LEU A 183 20.50 0.34 -0.65
N ASN A 184 21.67 0.49 -1.29
CA ASN A 184 21.80 0.34 -2.74
C ASN A 184 21.51 -1.09 -3.23
N SER A 185 21.70 -2.10 -2.37
CA SER A 185 21.43 -3.51 -2.70
C SER A 185 19.96 -3.90 -2.46
N VAL A 186 19.15 -2.98 -1.92
CA VAL A 186 17.74 -3.19 -1.61
C VAL A 186 16.86 -2.83 -2.81
N HIS A 187 15.95 -3.76 -3.13
CA HIS A 187 14.92 -3.58 -4.15
C HIS A 187 13.55 -3.86 -3.53
N LEU A 188 12.73 -2.82 -3.40
CA LEU A 188 11.34 -2.93 -2.94
C LEU A 188 10.43 -3.14 -4.15
N ILE A 189 9.54 -4.13 -4.09
CA ILE A 189 8.62 -4.50 -5.16
C ILE A 189 7.24 -4.55 -4.56
N GLY A 190 6.39 -3.61 -4.94
CA GLY A 190 5.07 -3.48 -4.34
C GLY A 190 3.97 -3.57 -5.39
N TRP A 191 2.96 -4.40 -5.17
CA TRP A 191 1.78 -4.47 -6.03
C TRP A 191 0.61 -3.67 -5.45
N SER A 192 -0.10 -2.90 -6.29
CA SER A 192 -1.29 -2.14 -5.87
C SER A 192 -0.98 -1.21 -4.68
N TRP A 193 -1.64 -1.38 -3.53
CA TRP A 193 -1.33 -0.66 -2.28
C TRP A 193 0.12 -0.85 -1.81
N GLY A 194 0.71 -2.03 -2.06
CA GLY A 194 2.10 -2.34 -1.75
C GLY A 194 3.10 -1.42 -2.43
N SER A 195 2.79 -0.88 -3.62
CA SER A 195 3.64 0.13 -4.28
C SER A 195 3.81 1.37 -3.41
N HIS A 196 2.73 1.79 -2.73
CA HIS A 196 2.75 2.94 -1.84
C HIS A 196 3.36 2.61 -0.48
N VAL A 197 3.21 1.38 0.02
CA VAL A 197 3.95 0.89 1.20
C VAL A 197 5.47 0.96 0.95
N ALA A 198 5.94 0.47 -0.20
CA ALA A 198 7.36 0.54 -0.60
C ALA A 198 7.87 1.99 -0.55
N SER A 199 7.08 2.92 -1.10
CA SER A 199 7.37 4.34 -1.09
C SER A 199 7.45 4.91 0.34
N MET A 200 6.45 4.64 1.19
CA MET A 200 6.43 5.12 2.58
C MET A 200 7.65 4.63 3.36
N ALA A 201 8.07 3.38 3.13
CA ALA A 201 9.26 2.83 3.75
C ALA A 201 10.56 3.50 3.26
N ALA A 202 10.62 3.89 1.99
CA ALA A 202 11.82 4.42 1.35
C ALA A 202 12.04 5.93 1.59
N LYS A 203 10.97 6.72 1.71
CA LYS A 203 11.04 8.19 1.85
C LYS A 203 11.99 8.68 2.94
N PRO A 204 12.03 8.10 4.16
CA PRO A 204 12.95 8.52 5.21
C PRO A 204 14.44 8.40 4.81
N PHE A 205 14.76 7.50 3.88
CA PHE A 205 16.12 7.29 3.38
C PHE A 205 16.52 8.25 2.25
N LYS A 206 15.65 9.19 1.86
CA LYS A 206 15.96 10.30 0.93
C LYS A 206 16.58 9.83 -0.39
N GLY A 207 15.97 8.82 -1.03
CA GLY A 207 16.41 8.30 -2.32
C GLY A 207 17.63 7.37 -2.27
N LYS A 208 18.08 6.94 -1.08
CA LYS A 208 19.22 6.00 -0.95
C LYS A 208 18.88 4.54 -1.25
N VAL A 209 17.60 4.17 -1.22
CA VAL A 209 17.15 2.81 -1.61
C VAL A 209 17.51 2.57 -3.07
N GLY A 210 18.07 1.40 -3.38
CA GLY A 210 18.59 1.07 -4.71
C GLY A 210 17.51 1.10 -5.79
N ARG A 211 16.38 0.41 -5.56
CA ARG A 211 15.29 0.35 -6.53
C ARG A 211 13.92 0.20 -5.88
N ILE A 212 12.91 0.83 -6.47
CA ILE A 212 11.50 0.50 -6.23
C ILE A 212 10.86 0.09 -7.56
N THR A 213 10.17 -1.05 -7.58
CA THR A 213 9.28 -1.42 -8.68
C THR A 213 7.83 -1.34 -8.22
N GLY A 214 7.05 -0.46 -8.86
CA GLY A 214 5.61 -0.35 -8.65
C GLY A 214 4.85 -1.21 -9.65
N LEU A 215 4.21 -2.27 -9.18
CA LEU A 215 3.37 -3.14 -10.00
C LEU A 215 1.92 -2.64 -9.90
N ASP A 216 1.46 -1.95 -10.94
CA ASP A 216 0.14 -1.31 -11.06
C ASP A 216 -0.29 -0.61 -9.77
N PRO A 217 0.43 0.47 -9.37
CA PRO A 217 0.18 1.18 -8.12
C PRO A 217 -1.28 1.62 -8.01
N ALA A 218 -1.90 1.52 -6.84
CA ALA A 218 -3.32 1.80 -6.70
C ALA A 218 -3.69 3.27 -7.01
N GLY A 219 -4.69 3.47 -7.85
CA GLY A 219 -5.24 4.77 -8.25
C GLY A 219 -6.28 5.36 -7.29
N PRO A 220 -7.28 4.59 -6.80
CA PRO A 220 -8.23 5.08 -5.81
C PRO A 220 -7.50 5.71 -4.62
N THR A 221 -8.01 6.84 -4.13
CA THR A 221 -7.41 7.73 -3.11
C THR A 221 -6.07 8.38 -3.52
N PHE A 222 -5.10 7.62 -4.03
CA PHE A 222 -3.74 8.11 -4.28
C PHE A 222 -3.64 9.12 -5.45
N LYS A 223 -4.55 9.08 -6.42
CA LYS A 223 -4.60 10.13 -7.47
C LYS A 223 -4.88 11.53 -6.93
N PHE A 224 -5.35 11.65 -5.68
CA PHE A 224 -5.72 12.91 -5.06
C PHE A 224 -4.77 13.36 -3.94
N VAL A 225 -3.73 12.57 -3.63
CA VAL A 225 -2.75 12.92 -2.59
C VAL A 225 -1.45 13.40 -3.20
N GLY A 226 -0.72 14.22 -2.46
CA GLY A 226 0.59 14.69 -2.85
C GLY A 226 1.63 13.55 -2.84
N ARG A 227 2.76 13.80 -3.53
CA ARG A 227 3.87 12.85 -3.67
C ARG A 227 4.45 12.38 -2.33
N GLU A 228 4.21 13.09 -1.25
CA GLU A 228 4.62 12.73 0.11
C GLU A 228 3.83 11.54 0.68
N PHE A 229 2.63 11.26 0.16
CA PHE A 229 1.76 10.16 0.61
C PHE A 229 1.57 9.05 -0.45
N ARG A 230 2.36 9.06 -1.52
CA ARG A 230 2.31 8.04 -2.58
C ARG A 230 3.67 7.77 -3.19
N LEU A 231 3.71 6.76 -4.07
CA LEU A 231 4.91 6.42 -4.84
C LEU A 231 5.29 7.59 -5.76
N ASP A 232 6.57 7.93 -5.72
CA ASP A 232 7.20 8.99 -6.49
C ASP A 232 8.62 8.58 -6.89
N LYS A 233 9.08 9.07 -8.05
CA LYS A 233 10.41 8.77 -8.59
C LYS A 233 11.55 9.10 -7.63
N ASN A 234 11.39 10.08 -6.73
CA ASN A 234 12.45 10.49 -5.81
C ASN A 234 12.63 9.56 -4.60
N ASP A 235 11.77 8.54 -4.45
CA ASP A 235 11.78 7.65 -3.29
C ASP A 235 12.97 6.68 -3.28
N ALA A 236 13.57 6.40 -4.45
CA ALA A 236 14.74 5.53 -4.62
C ALA A 236 15.64 6.03 -5.75
N LYS A 237 16.85 5.48 -5.85
CA LYS A 237 17.79 5.78 -6.94
C LYS A 237 17.21 5.46 -8.31
N PHE A 238 16.41 4.41 -8.38
CA PHE A 238 15.67 4.05 -9.58
C PHE A 238 14.26 3.59 -9.21
N VAL A 239 13.27 4.04 -9.97
CA VAL A 239 11.87 3.71 -9.76
C VAL A 239 11.28 3.35 -11.10
N ASP A 240 10.85 2.11 -11.27
CA ASP A 240 10.17 1.64 -12.46
C ASP A 240 8.75 1.21 -12.12
N VAL A 241 7.80 1.57 -12.98
CA VAL A 241 6.37 1.36 -12.73
C VAL A 241 5.77 0.65 -13.93
N ILE A 242 4.96 -0.38 -13.67
CA ILE A 242 4.26 -1.14 -14.69
C ILE A 242 2.77 -0.92 -14.49
N HIS A 243 2.13 -0.25 -15.44
CA HIS A 243 0.72 0.11 -15.41
C HIS A 243 -0.08 -0.90 -16.23
N THR A 244 -1.02 -1.62 -15.62
CA THR A 244 -1.78 -2.67 -16.31
C THR A 244 -3.30 -2.51 -16.22
N SER A 245 -3.79 -1.72 -15.25
CA SER A 245 -5.20 -1.36 -15.08
C SER A 245 -5.45 0.15 -14.93
N ALA A 246 -4.62 0.97 -15.56
CA ALA A 246 -4.59 2.44 -15.48
C ALA A 246 -5.66 3.19 -16.32
N GLY A 247 -6.84 2.59 -16.51
CA GLY A 247 -7.93 3.21 -17.27
C GLY A 247 -8.79 4.18 -16.46
N THR A 248 -9.73 4.84 -17.12
CA THR A 248 -10.51 5.94 -16.53
C THR A 248 -11.79 5.50 -15.81
N ARG A 249 -12.32 4.31 -16.15
CA ARG A 249 -13.57 3.78 -15.58
C ARG A 249 -13.30 2.98 -14.30
N LEU A 250 -13.33 3.68 -13.17
CA LEU A 250 -13.22 3.07 -11.84
C LEU A 250 -14.39 2.12 -11.56
N PHE A 251 -14.14 1.04 -10.81
CA PHE A 251 -15.10 -0.01 -10.39
C PHE A 251 -15.77 -0.78 -11.54
N TRP A 252 -16.53 -0.09 -12.40
CA TRP A 252 -17.26 -0.68 -13.52
C TRP A 252 -16.38 -1.04 -14.71
N GLY A 253 -15.20 -0.44 -14.84
CA GLY A 253 -14.22 -0.76 -15.88
C GLY A 253 -13.06 -1.64 -15.41
N GLY A 254 -13.03 -2.04 -14.13
CA GLY A 254 -11.93 -2.82 -13.57
C GLY A 254 -10.58 -2.08 -13.54
N HIS A 255 -10.60 -0.75 -13.62
CA HIS A 255 -9.39 0.06 -13.60
C HIS A 255 -9.10 0.54 -12.18
N PHE A 256 -8.09 -0.07 -11.56
CA PHE A 256 -7.68 0.23 -10.19
C PHE A 256 -6.27 0.81 -10.11
N GLY A 257 -5.52 0.80 -11.21
CA GLY A 257 -4.17 1.37 -11.31
C GLY A 257 -4.19 2.90 -11.42
N LEU A 258 -3.17 3.53 -10.86
CA LEU A 258 -2.89 4.95 -11.00
C LEU A 258 -2.34 5.21 -12.40
N ARG A 259 -2.95 6.13 -13.15
CA ARG A 259 -2.52 6.41 -14.53
C ARG A 259 -1.30 7.31 -14.65
N ASP A 260 -1.07 8.14 -13.63
CA ASP A 260 0.02 9.12 -13.64
C ASP A 260 1.37 8.42 -13.81
N ALA A 261 2.27 9.05 -14.58
CA ALA A 261 3.65 8.63 -14.64
C ALA A 261 4.35 9.06 -13.33
N ILE A 262 4.71 8.09 -12.49
CA ILE A 262 5.23 8.33 -11.14
C ILE A 262 6.62 7.74 -10.93
N GLY A 263 7.19 7.09 -11.94
CA GLY A 263 8.52 6.52 -11.93
C GLY A 263 9.57 7.38 -12.64
N HIS A 264 10.80 6.85 -12.66
CA HIS A 264 11.81 7.22 -13.65
C HIS A 264 11.48 6.60 -15.01
N VAL A 265 10.92 5.38 -14.99
CA VAL A 265 10.42 4.66 -16.15
C VAL A 265 9.01 4.18 -15.84
N ASP A 266 8.07 4.51 -16.71
CA ASP A 266 6.68 4.07 -16.62
C ASP A 266 6.35 3.27 -17.88
N ILE A 267 5.97 2.00 -17.68
CA ILE A 267 5.69 1.03 -18.73
C ILE A 267 4.19 0.78 -18.75
N TYR A 268 3.57 0.87 -19.92
CA TYR A 268 2.13 0.68 -20.12
C TYR A 268 1.89 -0.49 -21.10
N PRO A 269 2.04 -1.76 -20.68
CA PRO A 269 1.80 -2.91 -21.55
C PRO A 269 0.38 -2.89 -22.09
N ASN A 270 0.23 -3.14 -23.40
CA ASN A 270 -1.06 -3.08 -24.10
C ASN A 270 -1.81 -1.74 -23.89
N GLY A 271 -1.08 -0.64 -23.73
CA GLY A 271 -1.64 0.68 -23.44
C GLY A 271 -1.99 0.91 -21.97
N GLY A 272 -1.75 -0.07 -21.10
CA GLY A 272 -1.85 0.02 -19.65
C GLY A 272 -3.26 -0.03 -19.07
N GLU A 273 -4.29 -0.16 -19.89
CA GLU A 273 -5.68 -0.20 -19.43
C GLU A 273 -6.30 -1.60 -19.48
N LYS A 274 -6.09 -2.35 -20.56
CA LYS A 274 -6.69 -3.66 -20.81
C LYS A 274 -5.65 -4.64 -21.33
N GLN A 275 -5.48 -5.74 -20.62
CA GLN A 275 -4.48 -6.75 -20.93
C GLN A 275 -5.09 -7.91 -21.70
N THR A 276 -4.37 -8.42 -22.70
CA THR A 276 -4.78 -9.59 -23.48
C THR A 276 -4.95 -10.80 -22.55
N GLY A 277 -6.09 -11.51 -22.67
CA GLY A 277 -6.42 -12.64 -21.80
C GLY A 277 -7.15 -12.30 -20.50
N CYS A 278 -7.35 -11.00 -20.19
CA CYS A 278 -8.23 -10.56 -19.11
C CYS A 278 -9.66 -10.27 -19.63
N PRO A 279 -10.68 -11.07 -19.26
CA PRO A 279 -12.07 -10.74 -19.60
C PRO A 279 -12.54 -9.51 -18.81
N MET A 280 -13.42 -8.70 -19.40
CA MET A 280 -14.03 -7.52 -18.75
C MET A 280 -15.22 -7.90 -17.84
N GLU A 281 -15.19 -9.07 -17.20
CA GLU A 281 -16.39 -9.61 -16.53
C GLU A 281 -16.55 -9.14 -15.08
N HIS A 282 -17.79 -8.72 -14.80
CA HIS A 282 -18.34 -8.03 -13.64
C HIS A 282 -18.36 -8.82 -12.31
N THR A 283 -17.45 -9.75 -12.09
CA THR A 283 -17.44 -10.57 -10.86
C THR A 283 -16.24 -10.23 -10.00
N PHE A 284 -16.48 -9.88 -8.74
CA PHE A 284 -15.51 -9.63 -7.65
C PHE A 284 -14.49 -10.78 -7.37
N ASN A 285 -14.32 -11.75 -8.28
CA ASN A 285 -13.30 -12.79 -8.25
C ASN A 285 -12.15 -12.45 -9.22
N VAL A 286 -11.61 -11.23 -9.09
CA VAL A 286 -10.65 -10.65 -10.05
C VAL A 286 -9.17 -10.88 -9.66
N GLU A 287 -8.91 -11.41 -8.48
CA GLU A 287 -7.57 -11.44 -7.88
C GLU A 287 -6.58 -12.37 -8.61
N SER A 288 -7.03 -13.53 -9.11
CA SER A 288 -6.12 -14.53 -9.67
C SER A 288 -5.55 -14.18 -11.06
N LYS A 289 -6.23 -13.35 -11.87
CA LYS A 289 -5.80 -13.04 -13.25
C LYS A 289 -4.92 -11.81 -13.36
N PHE A 290 -5.17 -10.76 -12.57
CA PHE A 290 -4.30 -9.58 -12.53
C PHE A 290 -2.91 -9.93 -12.01
N ILE A 291 -2.86 -10.75 -10.96
CA ILE A 291 -1.63 -11.29 -10.40
C ILE A 291 -0.85 -12.11 -11.46
N ARG A 292 -1.55 -12.95 -12.23
CA ARG A 292 -0.94 -13.72 -13.34
C ARG A 292 -0.36 -12.85 -14.44
N ILE A 293 -0.93 -11.68 -14.74
CA ILE A 293 -0.40 -10.79 -15.78
C ILE A 293 0.80 -9.99 -15.27
N HIS A 294 0.78 -9.51 -14.03
CA HIS A 294 1.98 -8.94 -13.40
C HIS A 294 3.09 -9.97 -13.34
N TYR A 295 2.78 -11.20 -12.95
CA TYR A 295 3.68 -12.34 -13.02
C TYR A 295 4.15 -12.61 -14.44
N THR A 296 3.28 -12.53 -15.45
CA THR A 296 3.64 -12.79 -16.85
C THR A 296 4.53 -11.69 -17.40
N ILE A 297 4.25 -10.41 -17.12
CA ILE A 297 5.09 -9.27 -17.49
C ILE A 297 6.43 -9.32 -16.75
N PHE A 298 6.42 -9.67 -15.47
CA PHE A 298 7.62 -9.86 -14.65
C PHE A 298 8.44 -11.08 -15.14
N LYS A 299 7.79 -12.19 -15.46
CA LYS A 299 8.39 -13.38 -16.08
C LYS A 299 9.01 -13.01 -17.44
N TYR A 300 8.31 -12.25 -18.29
CA TYR A 300 8.83 -11.77 -19.58
C TYR A 300 9.97 -10.75 -19.45
N SER A 301 10.14 -10.10 -18.29
CA SER A 301 11.27 -9.18 -18.03
C SER A 301 12.45 -9.84 -17.31
N VAL A 302 12.30 -11.10 -16.86
CA VAL A 302 13.38 -11.87 -16.21
C VAL A 302 13.77 -13.13 -17.01
N PHE A 303 12.91 -13.70 -17.86
CA PHE A 303 13.22 -14.86 -18.70
C PHE A 303 12.46 -14.83 -20.04
N THR A 304 13.19 -14.95 -21.16
CA THR A 304 12.64 -15.19 -22.50
C THR A 304 12.08 -16.60 -22.61
N CYS A 305 10.80 -16.68 -23.01
CA CYS A 305 10.01 -17.87 -23.38
C CYS A 305 9.77 -18.91 -22.28
#